data_AF-W4Q675-F1
#
_entry.id   AF-W4Q675-F1
#
_cell.length_a   1.000
_cell.length_b   1.000
_cell.length_c   1.000
_cell.angle_alpha   90.00
_cell.angle_beta   90.00
_cell.angle_gamma   90.00
#
_symmetry.space_group_name_H-M   'P 1'
#
loop_
_entity.id
_entity.type
_entity.pdbx_description
1 polymer ?
#
loop_
_entity_poly.entity_id
_entity_poly.type
_entity_poly.pdbx_seq_one_letter_code
_entity_poly.pdbx_strand_id
1 'polypeptide(L)'
;MSRWREELMKKFTNQSYSLFLVNDPDLLLDDEVILQQFQDQQFEVVRFENSILIRYLFETEFLNKIKKAHKVILFSNDADHLVFPFDYMQNGLFFEISIRELFPKFSAPIVRLIDKEDFDALYAAHTQYQGSSSNRETIEYVVNQVYKLSYNLIESEADFYKMLLEIHYDKKELPLIIQHFLVERLLNKPSLKNVPVQEMIMNKSFFYRYIEEQWKILIKNLSHFQNDVVIEETALYHTHPFSNSDVRRLINDLFIEGFLQKVHFNSTLKLPKWMENGIDKNDQLDKKKCDDLNKKITDALDAADRYKDWIKIMELTGEYSLDVHGSKDEEEFNRYVG
;
A
#
# COMPACT_ATOMS: atom_id res chain seq x y z
N MET A 1 4.13 -2.92 22.12
CA MET A 1 3.83 -1.48 22.18
C MET A 1 4.90 -0.74 21.40
N SER A 2 4.50 0.31 20.68
CA SER A 2 5.25 1.00 19.63
C SER A 2 6.52 1.65 20.16
N ARG A 3 7.68 1.16 19.69
CA ARG A 3 9.00 1.42 20.28
C ARG A 3 9.43 2.89 20.21
N TRP A 4 9.03 3.63 19.19
CA TRP A 4 9.51 5.00 18.98
C TRP A 4 8.71 6.05 19.76
N ARG A 5 7.39 5.86 19.89
CA ARG A 5 6.50 6.76 20.65
C ARG A 5 6.89 6.78 22.13
N GLU A 6 7.21 5.61 22.69
CA GLU A 6 7.68 5.49 24.06
C GLU A 6 8.99 6.27 24.30
N GLU A 7 9.96 6.20 23.39
CA GLU A 7 11.18 7.02 23.50
C GLU A 7 10.89 8.51 23.45
N LEU A 8 9.97 8.95 22.57
CA LEU A 8 9.56 10.35 22.51
C LEU A 8 8.92 10.79 23.83
N MET A 9 8.01 9.99 24.39
CA MET A 9 7.29 10.29 25.63
C MET A 9 8.19 10.39 26.87
N LYS A 10 9.36 9.72 26.88
CA LYS A 10 10.33 9.85 27.98
C LYS A 10 10.81 11.29 28.18
N LYS A 11 10.83 12.13 27.14
CA LYS A 11 11.21 13.54 27.25
C LYS A 11 10.27 14.36 28.13
N PHE A 12 8.99 13.96 28.20
CA PHE A 12 7.95 14.66 28.97
C PHE A 12 7.78 14.09 30.38
N THR A 13 8.23 12.85 30.60
CA THR A 13 8.03 12.12 31.84
C THR A 13 9.00 12.58 32.93
N ASN A 14 8.56 12.62 34.19
CA ASN A 14 9.36 12.99 35.38
C ASN A 14 9.97 14.41 35.33
N GLN A 15 9.40 15.31 34.55
CA GLN A 15 9.84 16.70 34.45
C GLN A 15 9.16 17.57 35.51
N SER A 16 9.95 18.42 36.20
CA SER A 16 9.46 19.38 37.20
C SER A 16 8.69 20.55 36.58
N TYR A 17 8.94 20.86 35.31
CA TYR A 17 8.30 21.96 34.60
C TYR A 17 6.85 21.64 34.22
N SER A 18 5.97 22.65 34.37
CA SER A 18 4.55 22.56 33.95
C SER A 18 4.32 23.10 32.54
N LEU A 19 5.26 23.87 31.99
CA LEU A 19 5.22 24.37 30.62
C LEU A 19 6.34 23.70 29.81
N PHE A 20 5.98 23.05 28.71
CA PHE A 20 6.89 22.46 27.74
C PHE A 20 6.80 23.27 26.45
N LEU A 21 7.96 23.65 25.93
CA LEU A 21 8.11 24.36 24.67
C LEU A 21 8.87 23.46 23.71
N VAL A 22 8.18 22.93 22.70
CA VAL A 22 8.72 21.85 21.88
C VAL A 22 8.89 22.31 20.45
N ASN A 23 10.12 22.22 19.94
CA ASN A 23 10.36 22.33 18.51
C ASN A 23 10.21 20.95 17.86
N ASP A 24 9.33 20.81 16.88
CA ASP A 24 8.99 19.56 16.19
C ASP A 24 8.97 19.74 14.66
N PRO A 25 10.14 19.98 14.04
CA PRO A 25 10.25 20.20 12.60
C PRO A 25 9.84 18.97 11.76
N ASP A 26 9.73 17.79 12.38
CA ASP A 26 9.44 16.52 11.72
C ASP A 26 7.99 16.04 11.96
N LEU A 27 7.14 16.88 12.57
CA LEU A 27 5.71 16.62 12.80
C LEU A 27 5.46 15.35 13.65
N LEU A 28 6.37 14.99 14.55
CA LEU A 28 6.27 13.78 15.36
C LEU A 28 5.13 13.83 16.38
N LEU A 29 4.74 15.02 16.86
CA LEU A 29 3.62 15.19 17.81
C LEU A 29 2.25 15.13 17.16
N ASP A 30 2.17 15.16 15.83
CA ASP A 30 0.90 15.07 15.10
C ASP A 30 0.36 13.63 15.04
N ASP A 31 1.10 12.68 15.59
CA ASP A 31 0.68 11.30 15.69
C ASP A 31 -0.50 11.15 16.69
N GLU A 32 -1.59 10.56 16.23
CA GLU A 32 -2.83 10.42 17.01
C GLU A 32 -2.64 9.64 18.31
N VAL A 33 -1.76 8.62 18.30
CA VAL A 33 -1.49 7.82 19.50
C VAL A 33 -0.72 8.64 20.53
N ILE A 34 0.23 9.47 20.09
CA ILE A 34 0.94 10.41 20.96
C ILE A 34 -0.03 11.45 21.57
N LEU A 35 -0.89 12.06 20.75
CA LEU A 35 -1.86 13.04 21.22
C LEU A 35 -2.85 12.44 22.23
N GLN A 36 -3.34 11.22 21.96
CA GLN A 36 -4.20 10.50 22.90
C GLN A 36 -3.48 10.22 24.22
N GLN A 37 -2.21 9.81 24.19
CA GLN A 37 -1.42 9.58 25.41
C GLN A 37 -1.24 10.85 26.23
N PHE A 38 -1.00 12.00 25.59
CA PHE A 38 -0.96 13.28 26.30
C PHE A 38 -2.29 13.61 26.95
N GLN A 39 -3.40 13.41 26.23
CA GLN A 39 -4.74 13.65 26.77
C GLN A 39 -5.03 12.75 27.98
N ASP A 40 -4.69 11.47 27.91
CA ASP A 40 -4.88 10.50 29.01
C ASP A 40 -4.05 10.88 30.25
N GLN A 41 -2.88 11.50 30.04
CA GLN A 41 -2.02 12.04 31.10
C GLN A 41 -2.40 13.47 31.51
N GLN A 42 -3.53 14.00 31.03
CA GLN A 42 -4.06 15.34 31.33
C GLN A 42 -3.12 16.49 30.91
N PHE A 43 -2.30 16.28 29.88
CA PHE A 43 -1.56 17.36 29.25
C PHE A 43 -2.49 18.18 28.35
N GLU A 44 -2.35 19.50 28.41
CA GLU A 44 -2.91 20.41 27.42
C GLU A 44 -1.92 20.54 26.27
N VAL A 45 -2.28 20.08 25.06
CA VAL A 45 -1.38 20.14 23.89
C VAL A 45 -1.89 21.17 22.90
N VAL A 46 -1.06 22.17 22.58
CA VAL A 46 -1.43 23.29 21.72
C VAL A 46 -0.32 23.60 20.74
N ARG A 47 -0.69 23.70 19.46
CA ARG A 47 0.22 24.10 18.40
C ARG A 47 0.41 25.63 18.40
N PHE A 48 1.66 26.05 18.34
CA PHE A 48 2.07 27.45 18.30
C PHE A 48 2.08 27.96 16.85
N GLU A 49 0.93 28.43 16.36
CA GLU A 49 0.82 28.97 14.99
C GLU A 49 0.69 30.50 14.96
N ASN A 50 0.07 31.08 16.00
CA ASN A 50 -0.24 32.50 16.05
C ASN A 50 0.17 33.08 17.40
N SER A 51 1.21 33.91 17.41
CA SER A 51 1.77 34.49 18.63
C SER A 51 0.77 35.33 19.42
N ILE A 52 -0.17 36.01 18.75
CA ILE A 52 -1.20 36.85 19.40
C ILE A 52 -2.24 35.95 20.09
N LEU A 53 -2.75 34.94 19.38
CA LEU A 53 -3.74 34.01 19.94
C LEU A 53 -3.14 33.21 21.10
N ILE A 54 -1.91 32.71 20.94
CA ILE A 54 -1.22 32.00 22.01
C ILE A 54 -0.95 32.92 23.19
N ARG A 55 -0.59 34.20 22.97
CA ARG A 55 -0.45 35.16 24.07
C ARG A 55 -1.74 35.35 24.83
N TYR A 56 -2.86 35.49 24.13
CA TYR A 56 -4.17 35.57 24.75
C TYR A 56 -4.46 34.33 25.61
N LEU A 57 -4.39 33.13 25.03
CA LEU A 57 -4.64 31.85 25.75
C LEU A 57 -3.70 31.64 26.94
N PHE A 58 -2.44 32.06 26.79
CA PHE A 58 -1.45 31.94 27.85
C PHE A 58 -1.84 32.78 29.07
N GLU A 59 -2.20 34.04 28.85
CA GLU A 59 -2.58 34.99 29.91
C GLU A 59 -3.94 34.67 30.54
N THR A 60 -4.91 34.18 29.75
CA THR A 60 -6.27 33.91 30.22
C THR A 60 -6.43 32.54 30.87
N GLU A 61 -5.75 31.51 30.35
CA GLU A 61 -5.97 30.11 30.76
C GLU A 61 -4.70 29.43 31.27
N PHE A 62 -3.62 29.41 30.47
CA PHE A 62 -2.48 28.54 30.75
C PHE A 62 -1.72 28.96 32.01
N LEU A 63 -1.58 30.25 32.31
CA LEU A 63 -0.95 30.72 33.55
C LEU A 63 -1.61 30.12 34.81
N ASN A 64 -2.94 30.03 34.83
CA ASN A 64 -3.67 29.45 35.96
C ASN A 64 -3.47 27.92 36.03
N LYS A 65 -3.51 27.24 34.88
CA LYS A 65 -3.23 25.79 34.77
C LYS A 65 -1.81 25.46 35.27
N ILE A 66 -0.81 26.20 34.80
CA ILE A 66 0.61 26.06 35.17
C ILE A 66 0.81 26.29 36.68
N LYS A 67 0.19 27.32 37.27
CA LYS A 67 0.22 27.58 38.72
C LYS A 67 -0.36 26.44 39.54
N LYS A 68 -1.34 25.72 39.01
CA LYS A 68 -1.93 24.50 39.60
C LYS A 68 -1.17 23.23 39.20
N ALA A 69 0.06 23.35 38.71
CA ALA A 69 0.91 22.25 38.26
C ALA A 69 0.32 21.37 37.13
N HIS A 70 -0.67 21.87 36.38
CA HIS A 70 -1.14 21.19 35.17
C HIS A 70 -0.10 21.34 34.06
N LYS A 71 0.09 20.28 33.27
CA LYS A 71 1.10 20.25 32.21
C LYS A 71 0.52 20.84 30.92
N VAL A 72 1.26 21.76 30.31
CA VAL A 72 0.92 22.42 29.05
C VAL A 72 2.09 22.24 28.08
N ILE A 73 1.82 21.74 26.88
CA ILE A 73 2.77 21.62 25.77
C ILE A 73 2.39 22.66 24.72
N LEU A 74 3.30 23.59 24.48
CA LEU A 74 3.27 24.45 23.30
C LEU A 74 4.30 23.91 22.32
N PHE A 75 3.87 23.47 21.14
CA PHE A 75 4.79 22.95 20.13
C PHE A 75 4.72 23.72 18.82
N SER A 76 5.85 23.83 18.14
CA SER A 76 5.95 24.44 16.82
C SER A 76 6.50 23.42 15.83
N ASN A 77 6.06 23.50 14.58
CA ASN A 77 6.63 22.72 13.48
C ASN A 77 7.54 23.56 12.58
N ASP A 78 7.89 24.77 13.02
CA ASP A 78 8.85 25.61 12.33
C ASP A 78 10.26 24.98 12.40
N ALA A 79 11.04 25.17 11.35
CA ALA A 79 12.44 24.77 11.35
C ALA A 79 13.31 25.70 12.19
N ASP A 80 12.83 26.92 12.47
CA ASP A 80 13.57 27.91 13.24
C ASP A 80 13.53 27.65 14.76
N HIS A 81 14.69 27.65 15.40
CA HIS A 81 14.81 27.35 16.83
C HIS A 81 14.33 28.48 17.77
N LEU A 82 13.88 29.62 17.24
CA LEU A 82 13.53 30.84 17.99
C LEU A 82 12.04 31.20 17.89
N VAL A 83 11.16 30.20 17.87
CA VAL A 83 9.71 30.42 17.70
C VAL A 83 9.05 30.99 18.96
N PHE A 84 9.52 30.61 20.15
CA PHE A 84 8.81 30.90 21.39
C PHE A 84 9.23 32.25 22.00
N PRO A 85 8.27 33.03 22.55
CA PRO A 85 8.57 34.23 23.33
C PRO A 85 9.54 33.96 24.48
N PHE A 86 10.45 34.90 24.70
CA PHE A 86 11.55 34.76 25.67
C PHE A 86 11.05 34.52 27.11
N ASP A 87 9.94 35.15 27.50
CA ASP A 87 9.33 34.97 28.82
C ASP A 87 8.74 33.57 29.02
N TYR A 88 8.29 32.90 27.95
CA TYR A 88 7.89 31.50 28.02
C TYR A 88 9.12 30.62 28.22
N MET A 89 10.19 30.88 27.46
CA MET A 89 11.44 30.13 27.56
C MET A 89 12.09 30.23 28.94
N GLN A 90 11.94 31.36 29.63
CA GLN A 90 12.44 31.53 31.00
C GLN A 90 11.71 30.65 32.02
N ASN A 91 10.44 30.33 31.80
CA ASN A 91 9.57 29.66 32.76
C ASN A 91 9.16 28.24 32.34
N GLY A 92 9.57 27.81 31.15
CA GLY A 92 9.26 26.50 30.58
C GLY A 92 10.50 25.67 30.29
N LEU A 93 10.29 24.36 30.08
CA LEU A 93 11.30 23.46 29.57
C LEU A 93 11.27 23.49 28.05
N PHE A 94 12.35 23.96 27.44
CA PHE A 94 12.50 24.00 25.98
C PHE A 94 13.37 22.84 25.47
N PHE A 95 12.90 22.14 24.44
CA PHE A 95 13.69 21.15 23.71
C PHE A 95 13.15 20.91 22.31
N GLU A 96 13.99 20.30 21.47
CA GLU A 96 13.60 19.80 20.16
C GLU A 96 13.32 18.29 20.21
N ILE A 97 12.43 17.86 19.33
CA ILE A 97 12.24 16.47 18.93
C ILE A 97 12.41 16.40 17.42
N SER A 98 13.18 15.42 16.95
CA SER A 98 13.44 15.27 15.53
C SER A 98 13.68 13.80 15.18
N ILE A 99 13.52 13.49 13.89
CA ILE A 99 13.87 12.20 13.31
C ILE A 99 15.35 11.86 13.54
N ARG A 100 16.24 12.86 13.60
CA ARG A 100 17.67 12.64 13.88
C ARG A 100 17.88 12.07 15.29
N GLU A 101 17.13 12.56 16.25
CA GLU A 101 17.22 12.06 17.62
C GLU A 101 16.54 10.71 17.77
N LEU A 102 15.42 10.50 17.06
CA LEU A 102 14.66 9.25 17.14
C LEU A 102 15.34 8.10 16.39
N PHE A 103 15.99 8.38 15.26
CA PHE A 103 16.65 7.40 14.40
C PHE A 103 18.13 7.75 14.16
N PRO A 104 18.97 7.86 15.21
CA PRO A 104 20.33 8.43 15.14
C PRO A 104 21.33 7.67 14.26
N LYS A 105 20.98 6.45 13.82
CA LYS A 105 21.84 5.62 12.97
C LYS A 105 21.41 5.67 11.50
N PHE A 106 20.23 6.20 11.21
CA PHE A 106 19.72 6.34 9.85
C PHE A 106 19.92 7.76 9.34
N SER A 107 19.95 7.89 8.02
CA SER A 107 19.88 9.19 7.36
C SER A 107 18.49 9.81 7.58
N ALA A 108 18.44 10.94 8.29
CA ALA A 108 17.19 11.68 8.50
C ALA A 108 16.51 12.13 7.18
N PRO A 109 17.22 12.61 6.14
CA PRO A 109 16.61 12.85 4.83
C PRO A 109 15.86 11.64 4.25
N ILE A 110 16.36 10.42 4.44
CA ILE A 110 15.67 9.21 3.96
C ILE A 110 14.46 8.90 4.82
N VAL A 111 14.60 8.94 6.15
CA VAL A 111 13.51 8.62 7.08
C VAL A 111 12.33 9.59 6.91
N ARG A 112 12.57 10.86 6.59
CA ARG A 112 11.52 11.86 6.27
C ARG A 112 10.67 11.52 5.05
N LEU A 113 11.17 10.66 4.15
CA LEU A 113 10.48 10.22 2.95
C LEU A 113 9.77 8.87 3.13
N ILE A 114 9.79 8.33 4.36
CA ILE A 114 9.08 7.12 4.74
C ILE A 114 7.80 7.52 5.47
N ASP A 115 6.73 6.78 5.21
CA ASP A 115 5.44 7.00 5.81
C ASP A 115 5.46 6.71 7.32
N LYS A 116 4.75 7.53 8.11
CA LYS A 116 4.78 7.43 9.58
C LYS A 116 4.21 6.10 10.09
N GLU A 117 3.31 5.48 9.32
CA GLU A 117 2.74 4.16 9.58
C GLU A 117 3.83 3.08 9.69
N ASP A 118 4.93 3.24 8.96
CA ASP A 118 6.06 2.31 8.96
C ASP A 118 7.08 2.60 10.07
N PHE A 119 6.93 3.68 10.86
CA PHE A 119 7.92 4.08 11.86
C PHE A 119 8.11 3.02 12.96
N ASP A 120 7.09 2.23 13.27
CA ASP A 120 7.22 1.13 14.23
C ASP A 120 8.16 0.03 13.72
N ALA A 121 8.01 -0.37 12.46
CA ALA A 121 8.89 -1.33 11.81
C ALA A 121 10.29 -0.74 11.59
N LEU A 122 10.35 0.53 11.19
CA LEU A 122 11.60 1.27 11.00
C LEU A 122 12.40 1.38 12.29
N TYR A 123 11.75 1.70 13.41
CA TYR A 123 12.41 1.82 14.70
C TYR A 123 12.90 0.46 15.19
N ALA A 124 12.11 -0.59 14.98
CA ALA A 124 12.55 -1.95 15.28
C ALA A 124 13.82 -2.33 14.51
N ALA A 125 13.89 -2.04 13.21
CA ALA A 125 15.06 -2.29 12.38
C ALA A 125 16.25 -1.40 12.78
N HIS A 126 16.01 -0.12 13.08
CA HIS A 126 17.03 0.85 13.51
C HIS A 126 17.85 0.35 14.71
N THR A 127 17.20 -0.25 15.71
CA THR A 127 17.90 -0.76 16.90
C THR A 127 19.00 -1.78 16.55
N GLN A 128 18.77 -2.60 15.52
CA GLN A 128 19.68 -3.66 15.07
C GLN A 128 20.69 -3.20 14.01
N TYR A 129 20.50 -2.00 13.45
CA TYR A 129 21.36 -1.48 12.40
C TYR A 129 22.78 -1.17 12.92
N GLN A 130 23.77 -1.53 12.12
CA GLN A 130 25.21 -1.35 12.39
C GLN A 130 25.96 -0.66 11.23
N GLY A 131 25.25 -0.22 10.19
CA GLY A 131 25.83 0.49 9.06
C GLY A 131 26.01 1.99 9.32
N SER A 132 26.42 2.72 8.29
CA SER A 132 26.58 4.17 8.35
C SER A 132 25.24 4.90 8.23
N SER A 133 25.19 6.15 8.70
CA SER A 133 24.04 7.05 8.53
C SER A 133 23.97 7.68 7.13
N SER A 134 24.66 7.09 6.13
CA SER A 134 24.59 7.56 4.75
C SER A 134 23.21 7.29 4.14
N ASN A 135 22.78 8.14 3.20
CA ASN A 135 21.52 7.96 2.48
C ASN A 135 21.45 6.58 1.81
N ARG A 136 22.55 6.16 1.19
CA ARG A 136 22.65 4.92 0.44
C ARG A 136 22.47 3.69 1.34
N GLU A 137 23.27 3.56 2.41
CA GLU A 137 23.15 2.38 3.27
C GLU A 137 21.82 2.37 4.02
N THR A 138 21.30 3.54 4.41
CA THR A 138 19.98 3.66 5.04
C THR A 138 18.88 3.12 4.11
N ILE A 139 18.80 3.62 2.87
CA ILE A 139 17.74 3.16 1.95
C ILE A 139 17.88 1.67 1.61
N GLU A 140 19.11 1.18 1.39
CA GLU A 140 19.38 -0.24 1.15
C GLU A 140 18.92 -1.11 2.31
N TYR A 141 19.23 -0.69 3.55
CA TYR A 141 18.83 -1.42 4.74
C TYR A 141 17.31 -1.40 4.96
N VAL A 142 16.68 -0.23 4.79
CA VAL A 142 15.22 -0.07 4.94
C VAL A 142 14.48 -0.96 3.94
N VAL A 143 14.89 -0.97 2.67
CA VAL A 143 14.29 -1.83 1.63
C VAL A 143 14.37 -3.31 2.01
N ASN A 144 15.52 -3.76 2.50
CA ASN A 144 15.73 -5.17 2.82
C ASN A 144 15.09 -5.60 4.15
N GLN A 145 15.12 -4.76 5.19
CA GLN A 145 14.75 -5.15 6.55
C GLN A 145 13.35 -4.70 6.95
N VAL A 146 12.92 -3.52 6.50
CA VAL A 146 11.59 -2.99 6.82
C VAL A 146 10.59 -3.50 5.78
N TYR A 147 10.86 -3.26 4.49
CA TYR A 147 9.97 -3.68 3.41
C TYR A 147 10.19 -5.14 2.97
N LYS A 148 11.24 -5.81 3.44
CA LYS A 148 11.54 -7.22 3.13
C LYS A 148 11.67 -7.50 1.63
N LEU A 149 12.20 -6.54 0.87
CA LEU A 149 12.34 -6.64 -0.59
C LEU A 149 13.76 -7.05 -0.98
N SER A 150 13.93 -8.31 -1.37
CA SER A 150 15.23 -8.87 -1.78
C SER A 150 15.59 -8.55 -3.24
N TYR A 151 15.64 -7.27 -3.61
CA TYR A 151 15.90 -6.82 -4.99
C TYR A 151 17.24 -7.31 -5.57
N ASN A 152 18.21 -7.60 -4.70
CA ASN A 152 19.52 -8.13 -5.08
C ASN A 152 19.44 -9.54 -5.68
N LEU A 153 18.45 -10.34 -5.27
CA LEU A 153 18.27 -11.74 -5.71
C LEU A 153 17.51 -11.88 -7.04
N ILE A 154 17.10 -10.77 -7.65
CA ILE A 154 16.38 -10.79 -8.92
C ILE A 154 17.34 -11.11 -10.06
N GLU A 155 17.29 -12.33 -10.56
CA GLU A 155 18.14 -12.81 -11.67
C GLU A 155 17.32 -13.05 -12.95
N SER A 156 16.00 -13.18 -12.84
CA SER A 156 15.08 -13.44 -13.95
C SER A 156 13.83 -12.55 -13.92
N GLU A 157 13.08 -12.52 -15.03
CA GLU A 157 11.75 -11.90 -15.07
C GLU A 157 10.78 -12.55 -14.07
N ALA A 158 10.92 -13.86 -13.81
CA ALA A 158 10.09 -14.56 -12.82
C ALA A 158 10.32 -14.02 -11.40
N ASP A 159 11.58 -13.77 -11.02
CA ASP A 159 11.91 -13.21 -9.70
C ASP A 159 11.36 -11.78 -9.57
N PHE A 160 11.42 -11.01 -10.65
CA PHE A 160 10.85 -9.67 -10.69
C PHE A 160 9.33 -9.69 -10.55
N TYR A 161 8.64 -10.58 -11.27
CA TYR A 161 7.19 -10.72 -11.17
C TYR A 161 6.79 -11.16 -9.76
N LYS A 162 7.50 -12.12 -9.17
CA LYS A 162 7.26 -12.54 -7.78
C LYS A 162 7.34 -11.36 -6.82
N MET A 163 8.41 -10.57 -6.88
CA MET A 163 8.56 -9.39 -6.02
C MET A 163 7.42 -8.39 -6.24
N LEU A 164 7.03 -8.13 -7.49
CA LEU A 164 5.96 -7.18 -7.79
C LEU A 164 4.59 -7.67 -7.35
N LEU A 165 4.31 -8.97 -7.46
CA LEU A 165 3.10 -9.58 -6.92
C LEU A 165 3.04 -9.36 -5.40
N GLU A 166 4.15 -9.61 -4.68
CA GLU A 166 4.23 -9.36 -3.23
C GLU A 166 4.08 -7.87 -2.87
N ILE A 167 4.59 -6.95 -3.69
CA ILE A 167 4.43 -5.51 -3.48
C ILE A 167 2.98 -5.08 -3.71
N HIS A 168 2.42 -5.40 -4.87
CA HIS A 168 1.12 -4.86 -5.30
C HIS A 168 -0.06 -5.56 -4.66
N TYR A 169 0.09 -6.81 -4.21
CA TYR A 169 -0.97 -7.55 -3.54
C TYR A 169 -1.18 -7.07 -2.11
N ASP A 170 -0.13 -7.08 -1.28
CA ASP A 170 -0.25 -6.92 0.18
C ASP A 170 0.02 -5.49 0.69
N LYS A 171 0.73 -4.64 -0.06
CA LYS A 171 1.19 -3.34 0.47
C LYS A 171 0.26 -2.20 0.05
N LYS A 172 -0.21 -1.45 1.06
CA LYS A 172 -1.12 -0.29 0.92
C LYS A 172 -0.64 0.69 -0.14
N GLU A 173 0.64 1.04 -0.13
CA GLU A 173 1.39 1.70 -1.20
C GLU A 173 2.86 1.73 -0.75
N LEU A 174 3.80 1.63 -1.69
CA LEU A 174 5.23 1.67 -1.37
C LEU A 174 5.71 3.14 -1.40
N PRO A 175 6.48 3.67 -0.44
CA PRO A 175 6.90 5.06 -0.52
C PRO A 175 7.69 5.36 -1.79
N LEU A 176 7.51 6.56 -2.34
CA LEU A 176 8.15 6.96 -3.59
C LEU A 176 9.67 6.81 -3.55
N ILE A 177 10.33 7.13 -2.43
CA ILE A 177 11.79 6.98 -2.31
C ILE A 177 12.23 5.52 -2.50
N ILE A 178 11.43 4.56 -2.02
CA ILE A 178 11.68 3.13 -2.18
C ILE A 178 11.43 2.71 -3.63
N GLN A 179 10.34 3.18 -4.25
CA GLN A 179 10.05 2.91 -5.66
C GLN A 179 11.20 3.38 -6.57
N HIS A 180 11.63 4.64 -6.42
CA HIS A 180 12.75 5.19 -7.20
C HIS A 180 14.04 4.40 -6.99
N PHE A 181 14.34 4.02 -5.75
CA PHE A 181 15.50 3.19 -5.44
C PHE A 181 15.43 1.82 -6.16
N LEU A 182 14.28 1.15 -6.16
CA LEU A 182 14.11 -0.13 -6.85
C LEU A 182 14.26 0.02 -8.37
N VAL A 183 13.69 1.08 -8.95
CA VAL A 183 13.84 1.39 -10.38
C VAL A 183 15.32 1.58 -10.72
N GLU A 184 16.05 2.41 -9.97
CA GLU A 184 17.49 2.63 -10.19
C GLU A 184 18.29 1.31 -10.16
N ARG A 185 17.94 0.41 -9.24
CA ARG A 185 18.64 -0.88 -9.08
C ARG A 185 18.29 -1.92 -10.14
N LEU A 186 17.11 -1.86 -10.73
CA LEU A 186 16.58 -2.94 -11.58
C LEU A 186 16.52 -2.56 -13.07
N LEU A 187 16.44 -1.28 -13.41
CA LEU A 187 16.23 -0.81 -14.79
C LEU A 187 17.29 -1.33 -15.77
N ASN A 188 18.55 -1.42 -15.33
CA ASN A 188 19.68 -1.83 -16.18
C ASN A 188 20.02 -3.33 -16.07
N LYS A 189 19.21 -4.15 -15.41
CA LYS A 189 19.48 -5.59 -15.32
C LYS A 189 19.27 -6.24 -16.70
N PRO A 190 20.27 -6.98 -17.22
CA PRO A 190 20.14 -7.63 -18.53
C PRO A 190 18.95 -8.57 -18.64
N SER A 191 18.59 -9.23 -17.53
CA SER A 191 17.45 -10.14 -17.43
C SER A 191 16.09 -9.44 -17.52
N LEU A 192 16.03 -8.11 -17.39
CA LEU A 192 14.79 -7.31 -17.43
C LEU A 192 14.74 -6.37 -18.64
N LYS A 193 15.61 -6.56 -19.64
CA LYS A 193 15.79 -5.63 -20.76
C LYS A 193 14.50 -5.33 -21.55
N ASN A 194 13.58 -6.29 -21.63
CA ASN A 194 12.34 -6.17 -22.39
C ASN A 194 11.12 -5.89 -21.49
N VAL A 195 11.36 -5.62 -20.20
CA VAL A 195 10.32 -5.41 -19.20
C VAL A 195 10.22 -3.91 -18.88
N PRO A 196 9.02 -3.32 -18.86
CA PRO A 196 8.80 -1.93 -18.45
C PRO A 196 8.95 -1.78 -16.92
N VAL A 197 10.18 -1.87 -16.42
CA VAL A 197 10.50 -1.94 -14.98
C VAL A 197 9.92 -0.77 -14.19
N GLN A 198 10.05 0.46 -14.72
CA GLN A 198 9.61 1.66 -14.02
C GLN A 198 8.10 1.70 -13.85
N GLU A 199 7.36 1.47 -14.93
CA GLU A 199 5.90 1.50 -14.95
C GLU A 199 5.32 0.38 -14.08
N MET A 200 5.93 -0.82 -14.11
CA MET A 200 5.48 -1.94 -13.30
C MET A 200 5.73 -1.75 -11.80
N ILE A 201 6.78 -1.03 -11.39
CA ILE A 201 7.01 -0.70 -9.98
C ILE A 201 6.08 0.43 -9.52
N MET A 202 5.95 1.48 -10.33
CA MET A 202 5.30 2.72 -9.91
C MET A 202 3.78 2.72 -10.09
N ASN A 203 3.23 1.81 -10.89
CA ASN A 203 1.80 1.80 -11.21
C ASN A 203 1.21 0.38 -11.11
N LYS A 204 0.44 0.16 -10.05
CA LYS A 204 -0.27 -1.10 -9.75
C LYS A 204 -1.22 -1.52 -10.88
N SER A 205 -2.00 -0.59 -11.41
CA SER A 205 -2.94 -0.89 -12.51
C SER A 205 -2.22 -1.24 -13.81
N PHE A 206 -1.10 -0.57 -14.10
CA PHE A 206 -0.25 -0.92 -15.23
C PHE A 206 0.32 -2.33 -15.06
N PHE A 207 0.81 -2.65 -13.86
CA PHE A 207 1.33 -3.97 -13.54
C PHE A 207 0.31 -5.08 -13.82
N TYR A 208 -0.92 -4.98 -13.30
CA TYR A 208 -1.94 -6.01 -13.53
C TYR A 208 -2.30 -6.15 -15.01
N ARG A 209 -2.53 -5.03 -15.71
CA ARG A 209 -2.79 -5.04 -17.15
C ARG A 209 -1.64 -5.70 -17.92
N TYR A 210 -0.38 -5.43 -17.52
CA TYR A 210 0.77 -6.05 -18.15
C TYR A 210 0.78 -7.57 -17.95
N ILE A 211 0.48 -8.04 -16.73
CA ILE A 211 0.37 -9.48 -16.42
C ILE A 211 -0.76 -10.14 -17.25
N GLU A 212 -1.92 -9.50 -17.36
CA GLU A 212 -3.04 -9.99 -18.19
C GLU A 212 -2.66 -10.09 -19.66
N GLU A 213 -1.98 -9.09 -20.22
CA GLU A 213 -1.52 -9.12 -21.61
C GLU A 213 -0.48 -10.22 -21.85
N GLN A 214 0.49 -10.39 -20.94
CA GLN A 214 1.42 -11.52 -21.02
C GLN A 214 0.69 -12.87 -20.90
N TRP A 215 -0.39 -12.94 -20.12
CA TRP A 215 -1.19 -14.15 -19.96
C TRP A 215 -1.95 -14.50 -21.24
N LYS A 216 -2.58 -13.50 -21.88
CA LYS A 216 -3.19 -13.63 -23.21
C LYS A 216 -2.19 -14.10 -24.26
N ILE A 217 -1.00 -13.50 -24.29
CA ILE A 217 0.09 -13.89 -25.21
C ILE A 217 0.50 -15.34 -24.98
N LEU A 218 0.69 -15.76 -23.73
CA LEU A 218 1.05 -17.14 -23.38
C LEU A 218 -0.01 -18.13 -23.90
N ILE A 219 -1.29 -17.88 -23.63
CA ILE A 219 -2.39 -18.74 -24.08
C ILE A 219 -2.46 -18.79 -25.62
N LYS A 220 -2.33 -17.64 -26.29
CA LYS A 220 -2.32 -17.58 -27.76
C LYS A 220 -1.15 -18.36 -28.35
N ASN A 221 0.04 -18.24 -27.77
CA ASN A 221 1.21 -19.00 -28.23
C ASN A 221 0.96 -20.51 -28.08
N LEU A 222 0.41 -20.94 -26.94
CA LEU A 222 0.03 -22.35 -26.73
C LEU A 222 -0.99 -22.86 -27.74
N SER A 223 -1.92 -22.02 -28.20
CA SER A 223 -2.89 -22.41 -29.22
C SER A 223 -2.28 -22.61 -30.61
N HIS A 224 -1.18 -21.93 -30.93
CA HIS A 224 -0.53 -22.01 -32.25
C HIS A 224 0.37 -23.25 -32.39
N PHE A 225 0.97 -23.74 -31.28
CA PHE A 225 1.86 -24.91 -31.31
C PHE A 225 1.12 -26.25 -31.51
N GLN A 226 -0.20 -26.30 -31.35
CA GLN A 226 -0.97 -27.55 -31.45
C GLN A 226 -1.44 -27.95 -32.84
N ASN A 227 -1.21 -27.14 -33.87
CA ASN A 227 -1.48 -27.58 -35.24
C ASN A 227 -0.45 -28.62 -35.75
N ASP A 228 0.65 -28.90 -35.03
CA ASP A 228 1.67 -29.86 -35.51
C ASP A 228 2.30 -30.86 -34.50
N VAL A 229 2.15 -30.76 -33.15
CA VAL A 229 2.69 -31.82 -32.24
C VAL A 229 1.92 -31.94 -30.91
N VAL A 230 1.84 -33.16 -30.36
CA VAL A 230 1.31 -33.48 -29.01
C VAL A 230 2.10 -32.74 -27.92
N ILE A 231 1.40 -31.92 -27.11
CA ILE A 231 2.01 -31.13 -26.02
C ILE A 231 2.36 -32.04 -24.83
N GLU A 232 3.56 -32.59 -24.82
CA GLU A 232 4.32 -32.71 -23.58
C GLU A 232 5.16 -31.43 -23.46
N GLU A 233 4.98 -30.69 -22.36
CA GLU A 233 5.94 -29.73 -21.80
C GLU A 233 6.89 -29.08 -22.82
N THR A 234 6.35 -28.19 -23.65
CA THR A 234 7.17 -27.44 -24.60
C THR A 234 8.23 -26.63 -23.84
N ALA A 235 9.45 -26.53 -24.37
CA ALA A 235 10.51 -25.70 -23.78
C ALA A 235 10.04 -24.26 -23.48
N LEU A 236 9.10 -23.75 -24.28
CA LEU A 236 8.42 -22.46 -24.11
C LEU A 236 7.72 -22.31 -22.75
N TYR A 237 7.14 -23.40 -22.25
CA TYR A 237 6.46 -23.46 -20.98
C TYR A 237 7.46 -23.40 -19.82
N HIS A 238 8.59 -24.10 -19.88
CA HIS A 238 9.58 -24.07 -18.78
C HIS A 238 10.32 -22.74 -18.66
N THR A 239 10.40 -21.95 -19.73
CA THR A 239 11.12 -20.67 -19.74
C THR A 239 10.25 -19.46 -19.40
N HIS A 240 8.92 -19.59 -19.41
CA HIS A 240 8.03 -18.45 -19.17
C HIS A 240 8.01 -18.05 -17.68
N PRO A 241 7.99 -16.75 -17.33
CA PRO A 241 7.94 -16.29 -15.93
C PRO A 241 6.78 -16.89 -15.11
N PHE A 242 5.60 -16.99 -15.72
CA PHE A 242 4.41 -17.61 -15.13
C PHE A 242 4.54 -19.11 -14.88
N SER A 243 5.61 -19.76 -15.33
CA SER A 243 5.84 -21.16 -15.02
C SER A 243 6.58 -21.39 -13.72
N ASN A 244 7.14 -20.34 -13.11
CA ASN A 244 7.69 -20.41 -11.77
C ASN A 244 6.58 -20.72 -10.76
N SER A 245 6.82 -21.69 -9.85
CA SER A 245 5.81 -22.16 -8.89
C SER A 245 5.25 -21.07 -7.98
N ASP A 246 6.11 -20.13 -7.56
CA ASP A 246 5.72 -19.05 -6.65
C ASP A 246 4.84 -18.02 -7.39
N VAL A 247 5.23 -17.70 -8.62
CA VAL A 247 4.47 -16.80 -9.50
C VAL A 247 3.10 -17.40 -9.83
N ARG A 248 3.05 -18.70 -10.18
CA ARG A 248 1.78 -19.41 -10.46
C ARG A 248 0.78 -19.29 -9.33
N ARG A 249 1.24 -19.53 -8.10
CA ARG A 249 0.39 -19.50 -6.92
C ARG A 249 -0.24 -18.11 -6.76
N LEU A 250 0.59 -17.07 -6.76
CA LEU A 250 0.15 -15.69 -6.57
C LEU A 250 -0.79 -15.22 -7.71
N ILE A 251 -0.48 -15.54 -8.96
CA ILE A 251 -1.35 -15.20 -10.10
C ILE A 251 -2.69 -15.92 -10.02
N ASN A 252 -2.71 -17.18 -9.59
CA ASN A 252 -3.96 -17.92 -9.41
C ASN A 252 -4.85 -17.29 -8.35
N ASP A 253 -4.26 -16.83 -7.24
CA ASP A 253 -5.00 -16.11 -6.20
C ASP A 253 -5.62 -14.83 -6.77
N LEU A 254 -4.86 -14.06 -7.57
CA LEU A 254 -5.37 -12.86 -8.23
C LEU A 254 -6.53 -13.12 -9.21
N PHE A 255 -6.51 -14.25 -9.95
CA PHE A 255 -7.63 -14.64 -10.81
C PHE A 255 -8.87 -15.07 -10.02
N ILE A 256 -8.67 -15.77 -8.90
CA ILE A 256 -9.77 -16.21 -8.03
C ILE A 256 -10.44 -15.00 -7.39
N GLU A 257 -9.65 -14.01 -6.98
CA GLU A 257 -10.13 -12.79 -6.32
C GLU A 257 -10.64 -11.73 -7.29
N GLY A 258 -10.48 -11.93 -8.60
CA GLY A 258 -10.97 -11.02 -9.65
C GLY A 258 -10.09 -9.79 -9.86
N PHE A 259 -8.85 -9.78 -9.36
CA PHE A 259 -7.87 -8.74 -9.67
C PHE A 259 -7.31 -8.83 -11.08
N LEU A 260 -7.35 -10.02 -11.68
CA LEU A 260 -6.95 -10.25 -13.08
C LEU A 260 -8.16 -10.79 -13.87
N GLN A 261 -8.32 -10.27 -15.09
CA GLN A 261 -9.31 -10.74 -16.04
C GLN A 261 -8.91 -12.08 -16.64
N LYS A 262 -9.81 -13.06 -16.56
CA LYS A 262 -9.65 -14.37 -17.19
C LYS A 262 -9.69 -14.23 -18.71
N VAL A 263 -8.95 -15.09 -19.39
CA VAL A 263 -8.90 -15.11 -20.85
C VAL A 263 -9.89 -16.13 -21.38
N HIS A 264 -10.76 -15.67 -22.27
CA HIS A 264 -11.71 -16.53 -22.96
C HIS A 264 -10.96 -17.47 -23.91
N PHE A 265 -11.19 -18.77 -23.74
CA PHE A 265 -10.47 -19.79 -24.49
C PHE A 265 -11.42 -20.87 -25.01
N ASN A 266 -11.94 -20.64 -26.22
CA ASN A 266 -12.87 -21.52 -26.91
C ASN A 266 -12.16 -22.61 -27.72
N SER A 267 -11.26 -23.36 -27.08
CA SER A 267 -10.53 -24.45 -27.75
C SER A 267 -10.64 -25.77 -27.02
N THR A 268 -10.68 -26.87 -27.79
CA THR A 268 -10.58 -28.25 -27.30
C THR A 268 -9.20 -28.60 -26.72
N LEU A 269 -8.28 -27.64 -26.76
CA LEU A 269 -6.94 -27.67 -26.17
C LEU A 269 -7.00 -28.01 -24.68
N LYS A 270 -6.36 -29.13 -24.29
CA LYS A 270 -6.14 -29.46 -22.87
C LYS A 270 -5.00 -28.60 -22.33
N LEU A 271 -5.35 -27.52 -21.63
CA LEU A 271 -4.39 -26.69 -20.90
C LEU A 271 -3.99 -27.35 -19.56
N PRO A 272 -2.78 -27.10 -19.06
CA PRO A 272 -2.36 -27.56 -17.74
C PRO A 272 -3.32 -27.10 -16.63
N LYS A 273 -3.58 -27.98 -15.65
CA LYS A 273 -4.56 -27.74 -14.58
C LYS A 273 -4.35 -26.43 -13.82
N TRP A 274 -3.11 -26.03 -13.60
CA TRP A 274 -2.83 -24.80 -12.85
C TRP A 274 -3.28 -23.52 -13.58
N MET A 275 -3.49 -23.57 -14.90
CA MET A 275 -3.94 -22.43 -15.70
C MET A 275 -5.46 -22.24 -15.64
N GLU A 276 -6.22 -23.20 -15.10
CA GLU A 276 -7.69 -23.20 -15.14
C GLU A 276 -8.33 -21.96 -14.51
N ASN A 277 -7.71 -21.40 -13.47
CA ASN A 277 -8.24 -20.22 -12.80
C ASN A 277 -8.17 -18.97 -13.67
N GLY A 278 -7.22 -18.90 -14.61
CA GLY A 278 -7.04 -17.78 -15.53
C GLY A 278 -7.75 -17.94 -16.87
N ILE A 279 -8.60 -18.96 -17.02
CA ILE A 279 -9.32 -19.27 -18.26
C ILE A 279 -10.81 -19.21 -18.00
N ASP A 280 -11.53 -18.50 -18.87
CA ASP A 280 -12.97 -18.64 -18.96
C ASP A 280 -13.33 -19.72 -19.98
N LYS A 281 -14.11 -20.72 -19.55
CA LYS A 281 -14.51 -21.89 -20.36
C LYS A 281 -15.99 -21.84 -20.78
N ASN A 282 -16.77 -20.81 -20.40
CA ASN A 282 -18.24 -20.92 -20.38
C ASN A 282 -19.00 -19.78 -21.11
N ASP A 283 -18.94 -19.71 -22.44
CA ASP A 283 -19.82 -18.78 -23.18
C ASP A 283 -21.30 -19.29 -23.27
N GLN A 284 -21.56 -20.60 -23.16
CA GLN A 284 -22.91 -21.16 -23.39
C GLN A 284 -23.75 -21.42 -22.14
N LEU A 285 -23.12 -21.68 -20.99
CA LEU A 285 -23.83 -21.94 -19.74
C LEU A 285 -24.23 -20.63 -19.06
N ASP A 286 -23.37 -19.61 -19.14
CA ASP A 286 -23.58 -18.33 -18.48
C ASP A 286 -24.59 -17.45 -19.24
N LYS A 287 -24.66 -17.50 -20.57
CA LYS A 287 -25.74 -16.84 -21.34
C LYS A 287 -27.13 -17.40 -21.00
N LYS A 288 -27.29 -18.73 -20.96
CA LYS A 288 -28.56 -19.35 -20.57
C LYS A 288 -28.94 -19.01 -19.13
N LYS A 289 -27.97 -19.02 -18.23
CA LYS A 289 -28.17 -18.66 -16.82
C LYS A 289 -28.58 -17.19 -16.67
N CYS A 290 -27.94 -16.28 -17.40
CA CYS A 290 -28.32 -14.87 -17.47
C CYS A 290 -29.72 -14.68 -18.06
N ASP A 291 -30.06 -15.36 -19.16
CA ASP A 291 -31.40 -15.31 -19.76
C ASP A 291 -32.48 -15.82 -18.78
N ASP A 292 -32.19 -16.91 -18.05
CA ASP A 292 -33.07 -17.46 -17.03
C ASP A 292 -33.23 -16.53 -15.81
N LEU A 293 -32.15 -15.88 -15.37
CA LEU A 293 -32.18 -14.88 -14.30
C LEU A 293 -32.94 -13.62 -14.71
N ASN A 294 -32.72 -13.14 -15.93
CA ASN A 294 -33.43 -11.98 -16.47
C ASN A 294 -34.93 -12.26 -16.58
N LYS A 295 -35.30 -13.48 -17.00
CA LYS A 295 -36.69 -13.92 -17.01
C LYS A 295 -37.29 -13.96 -15.60
N LYS A 296 -36.58 -14.53 -14.62
CA LYS A 296 -37.03 -14.56 -13.21
C LYS A 296 -37.19 -13.16 -12.61
N ILE A 297 -36.31 -12.23 -12.95
CA ILE A 297 -36.39 -10.82 -12.52
C ILE A 297 -37.63 -10.18 -13.14
N THR A 298 -37.87 -10.37 -14.44
CA THR A 298 -39.03 -9.82 -15.15
C THR A 298 -40.33 -10.38 -14.58
N ASP A 299 -40.42 -11.70 -14.41
CA ASP A 299 -41.58 -12.37 -13.83
C ASP A 299 -41.83 -11.93 -12.37
N ALA A 300 -40.77 -11.67 -11.61
CA ALA A 300 -40.88 -11.17 -10.24
C ALA A 300 -41.29 -9.70 -10.17
N LEU A 301 -40.82 -8.86 -11.11
CA LEU A 301 -41.23 -7.45 -11.23
C LEU A 301 -42.71 -7.33 -11.59
N ASP A 302 -43.20 -8.16 -12.51
CA ASP A 302 -44.61 -8.17 -12.93
C ASP A 302 -45.55 -8.65 -11.83
N ALA A 303 -45.06 -9.46 -10.89
CA ALA A 303 -45.82 -10.03 -9.78
C ALA A 303 -45.61 -9.32 -8.42
N ALA A 304 -44.78 -8.27 -8.36
CA ALA A 304 -44.41 -7.62 -7.10
C ALA A 304 -45.55 -6.77 -6.52
N ASP A 305 -45.97 -7.10 -5.29
CA ASP A 305 -47.06 -6.38 -4.59
C ASP A 305 -46.66 -5.94 -3.17
N ARG A 306 -45.63 -6.56 -2.57
CA ARG A 306 -45.18 -6.26 -1.20
C ARG A 306 -43.70 -5.92 -1.14
N TYR A 307 -43.31 -5.19 -0.09
CA TYR A 307 -41.92 -4.81 0.17
C TYR A 307 -40.93 -5.99 0.19
N LYS A 308 -41.36 -7.19 0.61
CA LYS A 308 -40.52 -8.39 0.60
C LYS A 308 -40.22 -8.91 -0.81
N ASP A 309 -41.10 -8.64 -1.78
CA ASP A 309 -40.89 -9.04 -3.18
C ASP A 309 -39.79 -8.18 -3.80
N TRP A 310 -39.71 -6.89 -3.42
CA TRP A 310 -38.62 -5.99 -3.81
C TRP A 310 -37.25 -6.41 -3.26
N ILE A 311 -37.19 -6.95 -2.03
CA ILE A 311 -35.94 -7.51 -1.49
C ILE A 311 -35.47 -8.70 -2.35
N LYS A 312 -36.39 -9.60 -2.70
CA LYS A 312 -36.09 -10.76 -3.54
C LYS A 312 -35.67 -10.36 -4.97
N ILE A 313 -36.30 -9.31 -5.52
CA ILE A 313 -35.87 -8.73 -6.80
C ILE A 313 -34.46 -8.15 -6.68
N MET A 314 -34.15 -7.42 -5.60
CA MET A 314 -32.81 -6.88 -5.38
C MET A 314 -31.74 -7.98 -5.31
N GLU A 315 -32.03 -9.09 -4.63
CA GLU A 315 -31.14 -10.26 -4.58
C GLU A 315 -30.91 -10.86 -5.99
N LEU A 316 -31.98 -11.07 -6.77
CA LEU A 316 -31.88 -11.59 -8.13
C LEU A 316 -31.14 -10.64 -9.08
N THR A 317 -31.38 -9.33 -8.95
CA THR A 317 -30.67 -8.31 -9.75
C THR A 317 -29.18 -8.20 -9.36
N GLY A 318 -28.85 -8.43 -8.08
CA GLY A 318 -27.47 -8.52 -7.61
C GLY A 318 -26.74 -9.69 -8.26
N GLU A 319 -27.35 -10.88 -8.26
CA GLU A 319 -26.82 -12.08 -8.92
C GLU A 319 -26.65 -11.86 -10.44
N TYR A 320 -27.65 -11.27 -11.09
CA TYR A 320 -27.57 -10.94 -12.53
C TYR A 320 -26.47 -9.91 -12.85
N SER A 321 -26.27 -8.91 -11.99
CA SER A 321 -25.23 -7.89 -12.20
C SER A 321 -23.81 -8.45 -12.11
N LEU A 322 -23.59 -9.42 -11.22
CA LEU A 322 -22.30 -10.11 -11.09
C LEU A 322 -22.00 -10.95 -12.34
N ASP A 323 -23.01 -11.65 -12.86
CA ASP A 323 -22.85 -12.48 -14.07
C ASP A 323 -22.71 -11.62 -15.36
N VAL A 324 -23.37 -10.45 -15.45
CA VAL A 324 -23.37 -9.60 -16.66
C VAL A 324 -22.23 -8.57 -16.70
N HIS A 325 -21.75 -8.05 -15.57
CA HIS A 325 -20.56 -7.19 -15.57
C HIS A 325 -19.26 -7.97 -15.76
N GLY A 326 -19.26 -9.28 -15.48
CA GLY A 326 -18.22 -10.17 -15.98
C GLY A 326 -18.19 -10.33 -17.51
N SER A 327 -19.33 -10.14 -18.19
CA SER A 327 -19.48 -10.38 -19.64
C SER A 327 -19.46 -9.12 -20.52
N LYS A 328 -19.77 -7.93 -19.98
CA LYS A 328 -19.89 -6.68 -20.78
C LYS A 328 -18.57 -6.02 -21.18
N ASP A 329 -17.49 -6.26 -20.45
CA ASP A 329 -16.16 -5.76 -20.84
C ASP A 329 -15.67 -6.40 -22.15
N GLU A 330 -16.23 -7.56 -22.56
CA GLU A 330 -15.94 -8.19 -23.86
C GLU A 330 -16.66 -7.54 -25.06
N GLU A 331 -17.83 -6.93 -24.88
CA GLU A 331 -18.60 -6.34 -25.99
C GLU A 331 -18.08 -4.96 -26.40
N GLU A 332 -17.55 -4.17 -25.46
CA GLU A 332 -16.96 -2.85 -25.78
C GLU A 332 -15.64 -2.97 -26.56
N PHE A 333 -14.83 -4.00 -26.28
CA PHE A 333 -13.61 -4.27 -27.04
C PHE A 333 -13.93 -4.66 -28.51
N ASN A 334 -14.98 -5.44 -28.73
CA ASN A 334 -15.39 -5.87 -30.08
C ASN A 334 -16.08 -4.77 -30.91
N ARG A 335 -16.53 -3.66 -30.31
CA ARG A 335 -17.10 -2.51 -31.05
C ARG A 335 -16.07 -1.54 -31.59
N TYR A 336 -14.86 -1.49 -31.01
CA TYR A 336 -13.80 -0.60 -31.48
C TYR A 336 -12.93 -1.19 -32.61
N VAL A 337 -13.06 -2.49 -32.89
CA VAL A 337 -12.29 -3.22 -33.91
C VAL A 337 -13.18 -3.76 -35.04
N GLY A 338 -14.34 -3.14 -35.24
CA GLY A 338 -15.21 -3.35 -36.40
C GLY A 338 -14.91 -2.38 -37.53
#